data_AF-A0A961XKW3-F1
#
_entry.id   AF-A0A961XKW3-F1
#
_cell.length_a   1.000
_cell.length_b   1.000
_cell.length_c   1.000
_cell.angle_alpha   90.00
_cell.angle_beta   90.00
_cell.angle_gamma   90.00
#
_symmetry.space_group_name_H-M   'P 1'
#
loop_
_entity.id
_entity.type
_entity.pdbx_description
1 polymer ?
#
loop_
_entity_poly.entity_id
_entity_poly.type
_entity_poly.pdbx_seq_one_letter_code
_entity_poly.pdbx_strand_id
1 'polypeptide(L)'
;DLATAYHETAHTMQPITERGRRSYFNKYEPGTRIGKRLGNTVKGDGYRFRGEGHVQNTGRANAIKATRRINQVYNLGVDLVANPGQRGDPFVSAVSLFLGNREGWWTGKRLGQYLKPGSIDYRNARRVVNGTDAAAKIKGHAQAFESALLAAGYGHREHAAHTAEKAAEKAVEHVSPVATGDVPEPPQSAPAKPGGGASGILVKLLVLAVLAALAWLAFGNPGGTP
;
A
#
# COMPACT_ATOMS: atom_id res chain seq x y z
N ASP A 1 5.08 -7.73 2.79
CA ASP A 1 3.88 -7.33 3.55
C ASP A 1 3.01 -8.50 4.01
N LEU A 2 2.63 -9.43 3.13
CA LEU A 2 1.75 -10.57 3.46
C LEU A 2 2.19 -11.37 4.69
N ALA A 3 3.48 -11.71 4.79
CA ALA A 3 4.03 -12.42 5.95
C ALA A 3 3.86 -11.66 7.27
N THR A 4 4.04 -10.33 7.24
CA THR A 4 3.78 -9.47 8.40
C THR A 4 2.29 -9.49 8.72
N ALA A 5 1.42 -9.21 7.75
CA ALA A 5 -0.02 -9.21 7.97
C ALA A 5 -0.51 -10.53 8.57
N TYR A 6 -0.08 -11.66 8.00
CA TYR A 6 -0.43 -12.99 8.47
C TYR A 6 -0.01 -13.20 9.93
N HIS A 7 1.22 -12.85 10.27
CA HIS A 7 1.74 -13.01 11.63
C HIS A 7 1.03 -12.12 12.65
N GLU A 8 0.89 -10.83 12.33
CA GLU A 8 0.34 -9.83 13.26
C GLU A 8 -1.18 -9.97 13.46
N THR A 9 -1.89 -10.58 12.51
CA THR A 9 -3.35 -10.76 12.54
C THR A 9 -3.77 -12.15 13.04
N ALA A 10 -2.87 -12.87 13.72
CA ALA A 10 -3.10 -14.24 14.17
C ALA A 10 -3.60 -15.15 13.03
N HIS A 11 -3.00 -15.01 11.85
CA HIS A 11 -3.25 -15.81 10.64
C HIS A 11 -4.59 -15.56 9.94
N THR A 12 -5.41 -14.63 10.43
CA THR A 12 -6.72 -14.32 9.82
C THR A 12 -6.61 -13.47 8.56
N MET A 13 -5.49 -12.75 8.39
CA MET A 13 -5.30 -11.74 7.34
C MET A 13 -6.34 -10.61 7.40
N GLN A 14 -7.04 -10.47 8.54
CA GLN A 14 -7.99 -9.40 8.80
C GLN A 14 -7.39 -8.40 9.79
N PRO A 15 -7.61 -7.09 9.62
CA PRO A 15 -7.20 -6.09 10.59
C PRO A 15 -7.71 -6.43 11.98
N ILE A 16 -6.85 -6.30 13.00
CA ILE A 16 -7.27 -6.52 14.39
C ILE A 16 -7.06 -5.25 15.22
N THR A 17 -7.94 -5.09 16.21
CA THR A 17 -7.83 -4.07 17.25
C THR A 17 -7.20 -4.70 18.49
N GLU A 18 -6.21 -4.04 19.10
CA GLU A 18 -5.64 -4.47 20.38
C GLU A 18 -6.76 -4.52 21.43
N ARG A 19 -6.95 -5.71 22.03
CA ARG A 19 -8.01 -5.98 23.01
C ARG A 19 -7.50 -5.81 24.43
N GLY A 20 -8.38 -5.38 25.33
CA GLY A 20 -8.07 -5.24 26.76
C GLY A 20 -9.03 -4.30 27.47
N ARG A 21 -9.04 -4.35 28.82
CA ARG A 21 -9.74 -3.35 29.63
C ARG A 21 -9.09 -1.97 29.42
N ARG A 22 -9.85 -0.88 29.52
CA ARG A 22 -9.31 0.48 29.28
C ARG A 22 -8.02 0.78 30.07
N SER A 23 -7.93 0.31 31.31
CA SER A 23 -6.75 0.49 32.18
C SER A 23 -5.48 -0.18 31.65
N TYR A 24 -5.58 -1.26 30.86
CA TYR A 24 -4.42 -1.90 30.24
C TYR A 24 -3.68 -0.94 29.29
N PHE A 25 -4.41 0.00 28.68
CA PHE A 25 -3.84 1.00 27.77
C PHE A 25 -3.22 2.20 28.49
N ASN A 26 -3.28 2.26 29.83
CA ASN A 26 -2.60 3.29 30.61
C ASN A 26 -1.08 3.28 30.36
N LYS A 27 -0.51 2.13 29.98
CA LYS A 27 0.90 2.02 29.55
C LYS A 27 1.27 2.92 28.36
N TYR A 28 0.28 3.32 27.54
CA TYR A 28 0.46 4.18 26.38
C TYR A 28 0.09 5.64 26.66
N GLU A 29 -0.42 5.97 27.84
CA GLU A 29 -0.85 7.34 28.16
C GLU A 29 0.33 8.33 28.14
N PRO A 30 0.06 9.64 27.94
CA PRO A 30 1.08 10.67 28.08
C PRO A 30 1.75 10.60 29.46
N GLY A 31 3.02 11.01 29.52
CA GLY A 31 3.83 10.92 30.74
C GLY A 31 4.46 9.54 30.99
N THR A 32 4.02 8.49 30.30
CA THR A 32 4.71 7.19 30.32
C THR A 32 5.86 7.16 29.32
N ARG A 33 6.85 6.30 29.56
CA ARG A 33 7.97 6.09 28.61
C ARG A 33 7.47 5.62 27.24
N ILE A 34 6.46 4.74 27.21
CA ILE A 34 5.92 4.22 25.95
C ILE A 34 5.08 5.29 25.25
N GLY A 35 4.19 5.97 25.97
CA GLY A 35 3.38 7.08 25.43
C GLY A 35 4.25 8.18 24.81
N LYS A 36 5.38 8.54 25.44
CA LYS A 36 6.35 9.48 24.86
C LYS A 36 6.90 9.00 23.51
N ARG A 37 7.28 7.72 23.39
CA ARG A 37 7.76 7.15 22.11
C ARG A 37 6.66 7.08 21.05
N LEU A 38 5.42 6.86 21.48
CA LEU A 38 4.23 6.82 20.61
C LEU A 38 3.74 8.22 20.20
N GLY A 39 4.32 9.27 20.77
CA GLY A 39 3.90 10.66 20.56
C GLY A 39 2.51 10.96 21.12
N ASN A 40 2.06 10.22 22.13
CA ASN A 40 0.81 10.46 22.83
C ASN A 40 0.99 11.66 23.77
N THR A 41 0.10 12.63 23.67
CA THR A 41 0.22 13.94 24.35
C THR A 41 -1.04 14.35 25.10
N VAL A 42 -2.19 13.71 24.83
CA VAL A 42 -3.47 14.03 25.45
C VAL A 42 -3.95 12.86 26.31
N LYS A 43 -4.48 13.14 27.50
CA LYS A 43 -5.08 12.12 28.37
C LYS A 43 -6.16 11.36 27.61
N GLY A 44 -6.11 10.03 27.66
CA GLY A 44 -6.96 9.13 26.90
C GLY A 44 -6.34 8.66 25.57
N ASP A 45 -5.21 9.22 25.15
CA ASP A 45 -4.50 8.80 23.94
C ASP A 45 -4.09 7.34 23.96
N GLY A 46 -3.82 6.78 25.14
CA GLY A 46 -3.39 5.40 25.26
C GLY A 46 -4.45 4.44 24.72
N TYR A 47 -5.70 4.65 25.11
CA TYR A 47 -6.82 3.86 24.56
C TYR A 47 -7.21 4.32 23.16
N ARG A 48 -7.24 5.63 22.91
CA ARG A 48 -7.68 6.23 21.64
C ARG A 48 -6.80 5.81 20.47
N PHE A 49 -5.49 5.72 20.68
CA PHE A 49 -4.49 5.33 19.68
C PHE A 49 -3.83 3.98 19.99
N ARG A 50 -4.56 3.05 20.61
CA ARG A 50 -4.12 1.65 20.79
C ARG A 50 -3.84 0.97 19.43
N GLY A 51 -3.25 -0.23 19.48
CA GLY A 51 -2.95 -1.01 18.29
C GLY A 51 -4.18 -1.23 17.42
N GLU A 52 -4.05 -0.88 16.14
CA GLU A 52 -5.07 -1.10 15.12
C GLU A 52 -4.42 -1.61 13.83
N GLY A 53 -5.13 -2.49 13.13
CA GLY A 53 -4.78 -2.89 11.78
C GLY A 53 -3.84 -4.09 11.65
N HIS A 54 -3.44 -4.38 10.40
CA HIS A 54 -2.56 -5.49 10.00
C HIS A 54 -1.15 -5.44 10.60
N VAL A 55 -0.77 -4.36 11.26
CA VAL A 55 0.58 -4.16 11.82
C VAL A 55 0.54 -3.55 13.22
N GLN A 56 -0.63 -3.55 13.86
CA GLN A 56 -0.83 -2.96 15.20
C GLN A 56 -0.28 -1.54 15.28
N ASN A 57 -0.62 -0.71 14.29
CA ASN A 57 -0.12 0.65 14.21
C ASN A 57 -0.62 1.41 15.46
N THR A 58 0.29 1.83 16.33
CA THR A 58 -0.04 2.33 17.68
C THR A 58 0.51 3.75 17.85
N GLY A 59 -0.23 4.63 18.54
CA GLY A 59 0.22 5.97 18.91
C GLY A 59 -0.25 7.09 18.00
N ARG A 60 -0.42 8.28 18.59
CA ARG A 60 -0.84 9.51 17.92
C ARG A 60 0.14 9.94 16.83
N ALA A 61 1.45 9.86 17.07
CA ALA A 61 2.44 10.25 16.07
C ALA A 61 2.33 9.39 14.80
N ASN A 62 2.03 8.10 14.97
CA ASN A 62 1.83 7.20 13.84
C ASN A 62 0.51 7.45 13.12
N ALA A 63 -0.57 7.80 13.84
CA ALA A 63 -1.81 8.24 13.22
C ALA A 63 -1.63 9.50 12.36
N ILE A 64 -0.92 10.53 12.87
CA ILE A 64 -0.57 11.75 12.13
C ILE A 64 0.23 11.42 10.87
N LYS A 65 1.28 10.59 11.01
CA LYS A 65 2.13 10.18 9.90
C LYS A 65 1.32 9.44 8.82
N ALA A 66 0.48 8.49 9.23
CA ALA A 66 -0.36 7.72 8.33
C ALA A 66 -1.36 8.61 7.59
N THR A 67 -2.10 9.48 8.29
CA THR A 67 -3.02 10.47 7.69
C THR A 67 -2.32 11.24 6.57
N ARG A 68 -1.17 11.85 6.88
CA ARG A 68 -0.43 12.67 5.92
C ARG A 68 0.02 11.85 4.71
N ARG A 69 0.66 10.71 4.93
CA ARG A 69 1.27 9.94 3.83
C ARG A 69 0.24 9.25 2.95
N ILE A 70 -0.84 8.73 3.54
CA ILE A 70 -1.91 8.09 2.77
C ILE A 70 -2.61 9.10 1.89
N ASN A 71 -2.97 10.27 2.43
CA ASN A 71 -3.58 11.33 1.62
C ASN A 71 -2.62 11.85 0.54
N GLN A 72 -1.33 11.99 0.85
CA GLN A 72 -0.35 12.44 -0.13
C GLN A 72 -0.15 11.45 -1.28
N VAL A 73 -0.14 10.13 -1.02
CA VAL A 73 0.14 9.12 -2.06
C VAL A 73 -1.12 8.71 -2.81
N TYR A 74 -2.26 8.62 -2.13
CA TYR A 74 -3.47 8.02 -2.67
C TYR A 74 -4.68 8.97 -2.74
N ASN A 75 -4.56 10.20 -2.21
CA ASN A 75 -5.64 11.19 -2.20
C ASN A 75 -6.98 10.67 -1.63
N LEU A 76 -6.92 9.92 -0.51
CA LEU A 76 -8.10 9.27 0.08
C LEU A 76 -8.92 10.17 1.02
N GLY A 77 -8.39 11.32 1.44
CA GLY A 77 -9.09 12.25 2.33
C GLY A 77 -9.38 11.70 3.74
N VAL A 78 -8.61 10.73 4.22
CA VAL A 78 -8.81 10.16 5.57
C VAL A 78 -8.27 11.08 6.66
N ASP A 79 -8.86 11.04 7.85
CA ASP A 79 -8.30 11.67 9.06
C ASP A 79 -8.25 10.64 10.19
N LEU A 80 -7.09 9.98 10.31
CA LEU A 80 -6.82 8.94 11.30
C LEU A 80 -6.52 9.51 12.69
N VAL A 81 -6.43 10.83 12.86
CA VAL A 81 -6.27 11.48 14.15
C VAL A 81 -7.64 11.79 14.75
N ALA A 82 -8.54 12.34 13.93
CA ALA A 82 -9.94 12.57 14.29
C ALA A 82 -10.70 11.24 14.42
N ASN A 83 -10.46 10.30 13.50
CA ASN A 83 -11.15 9.01 13.40
C ASN A 83 -10.16 7.83 13.51
N PRO A 84 -9.55 7.58 14.69
CA PRO A 84 -8.48 6.59 14.84
C PRO A 84 -8.90 5.15 14.58
N GLY A 85 -10.21 4.85 14.63
CA GLY A 85 -10.76 3.53 14.28
C GLY A 85 -10.64 3.20 12.79
N GLN A 86 -10.53 4.20 11.89
CA GLN A 86 -10.33 3.96 10.46
C GLN A 86 -9.00 3.25 10.16
N ARG A 87 -8.05 3.20 11.09
CA ARG A 87 -6.81 2.41 10.94
C ARG A 87 -7.07 0.91 10.95
N GLY A 88 -8.22 0.49 11.45
CA GLY A 88 -8.73 -0.88 11.40
C GLY A 88 -9.56 -1.19 10.15
N ASP A 89 -9.88 -0.21 9.30
CA ASP A 89 -10.51 -0.49 8.00
C ASP A 89 -9.54 -1.33 7.14
N PRO A 90 -9.99 -2.42 6.49
CA PRO A 90 -9.12 -3.30 5.73
C PRO A 90 -8.26 -2.59 4.68
N PHE A 91 -8.85 -1.65 3.94
CA PHE A 91 -8.15 -0.95 2.87
C PHE A 91 -7.13 0.05 3.44
N VAL A 92 -7.56 0.92 4.35
CA VAL A 92 -6.68 1.90 5.01
C VAL A 92 -5.52 1.20 5.75
N SER A 93 -5.82 0.06 6.38
CA SER A 93 -4.85 -0.73 7.11
C SER A 93 -3.81 -1.38 6.21
N ALA A 94 -4.23 -1.98 5.09
CA ALA A 94 -3.31 -2.57 4.11
C ALA A 94 -2.41 -1.51 3.46
N VAL A 95 -2.98 -0.36 3.11
CA VAL A 95 -2.22 0.78 2.58
C VAL A 95 -1.21 1.29 3.61
N SER A 96 -1.60 1.42 4.89
CA SER A 96 -0.70 1.80 5.98
C SER A 96 0.46 0.82 6.13
N LEU A 97 0.19 -0.49 6.07
CA LEU A 97 1.20 -1.54 6.15
C LEU A 97 2.21 -1.39 5.01
N PHE A 98 1.73 -1.30 3.77
CA PHE A 98 2.59 -1.20 2.59
C PHE A 98 3.47 0.06 2.60
N LEU A 99 2.86 1.23 2.81
CA LEU A 99 3.62 2.48 2.90
C LEU A 99 4.59 2.47 4.08
N GLY A 100 4.14 1.97 5.24
CA GLY A 100 4.95 1.90 6.45
C GLY A 100 6.19 1.04 6.29
N ASN A 101 6.05 -0.12 5.63
CA ASN A 101 7.16 -1.00 5.34
C ASN A 101 8.11 -0.44 4.26
N ARG A 102 7.56 0.22 3.24
CA ARG A 102 8.33 0.84 2.16
C ARG A 102 9.15 2.03 2.66
N GLU A 103 8.58 2.84 3.54
CA GLU A 103 9.15 4.13 3.95
C GLU A 103 9.84 4.08 5.32
N GLY A 104 9.60 3.02 6.10
CA GLY A 104 10.22 2.75 7.38
C GLY A 104 9.61 3.54 8.52
N TRP A 105 8.29 3.48 8.67
CA TRP A 105 7.58 4.34 9.60
C TRP A 105 7.87 4.07 11.08
N TRP A 106 8.15 2.81 11.45
CA TRP A 106 8.26 2.39 12.85
C TRP A 106 9.69 2.40 13.38
N THR A 107 10.65 1.91 12.59
CA THR A 107 12.06 1.78 13.03
C THR A 107 13.04 2.60 12.18
N GLY A 108 12.56 3.29 11.15
CA GLY A 108 13.40 3.95 10.14
C GLY A 108 14.00 3.00 9.10
N LYS A 109 13.91 1.68 9.32
CA LYS A 109 14.36 0.66 8.37
C LYS A 109 13.28 0.40 7.33
N ARG A 110 13.67 0.04 6.10
CA ARG A 110 12.77 -0.13 4.95
C ARG A 110 12.92 -1.51 4.34
N LEU A 111 11.84 -2.09 3.79
CA LEU A 111 11.92 -3.39 3.13
C LEU A 111 12.95 -3.42 2.00
N GLY A 112 13.06 -2.36 1.20
CA GLY A 112 14.05 -2.26 0.11
C GLY A 112 15.52 -2.29 0.56
N GLN A 113 15.80 -2.16 1.86
CA GLN A 113 17.17 -2.37 2.40
C GLN A 113 17.53 -3.86 2.49
N TYR A 114 16.53 -4.74 2.59
CA TYR A 114 16.70 -6.18 2.81
C TYR A 114 16.23 -7.04 1.64
N LEU A 115 15.26 -6.56 0.86
CA LEU A 115 14.68 -7.27 -0.28
C LEU A 115 15.17 -6.60 -1.57
N LYS A 116 16.40 -6.94 -1.98
CA LYS A 116 17.02 -6.41 -3.20
C LYS A 116 17.03 -7.47 -4.30
N PRO A 117 17.01 -7.07 -5.58
CA PRO A 117 17.23 -8.01 -6.68
C PRO A 117 18.53 -8.80 -6.46
N GLY A 118 18.44 -10.13 -6.54
CA GLY A 118 19.58 -11.04 -6.31
C GLY A 118 20.05 -11.17 -4.84
N SER A 119 19.45 -10.46 -3.89
CA SER A 119 19.81 -10.52 -2.47
C SER A 119 18.60 -10.27 -1.57
N ILE A 120 17.97 -11.36 -1.14
CA ILE A 120 16.75 -11.36 -0.35
C ILE A 120 17.04 -11.84 1.08
N ASP A 121 16.87 -10.95 2.06
CA ASP A 121 17.03 -11.24 3.49
C ASP A 121 15.71 -11.05 4.26
N TYR A 122 14.82 -12.04 4.10
CA TYR A 122 13.54 -12.05 4.81
C TYR A 122 13.68 -12.05 6.34
N ARG A 123 14.77 -12.61 6.89
CA ARG A 123 14.96 -12.69 8.34
C ARG A 123 15.22 -11.30 8.91
N ASN A 124 16.17 -10.56 8.35
CA ASN A 124 16.48 -9.21 8.85
C ASN A 124 15.46 -8.16 8.39
N ALA A 125 14.67 -8.44 7.36
CA ALA A 125 13.54 -7.59 6.96
C ALA A 125 12.53 -7.36 8.10
N ARG A 126 12.43 -8.27 9.09
CA ARG A 126 11.58 -8.09 10.27
C ARG A 126 11.87 -6.80 11.05
N ARG A 127 13.10 -6.27 10.95
CA ARG A 127 13.52 -5.06 11.64
C ARG A 127 12.76 -3.81 11.22
N VAL A 128 12.07 -3.84 10.09
CA VAL A 128 11.21 -2.75 9.62
C VAL A 128 10.06 -2.48 10.59
N VAL A 129 9.51 -3.52 11.22
CA VAL A 129 8.33 -3.40 12.10
C VAL A 129 8.72 -3.45 13.57
N ASN A 130 9.36 -4.54 14.04
CA ASN A 130 9.60 -4.77 15.47
C ASN A 130 10.95 -5.46 15.76
N GLY A 131 12.03 -4.97 15.16
CA GLY A 131 13.36 -5.54 15.40
C GLY A 131 13.48 -6.99 14.89
N THR A 132 13.94 -7.93 15.70
CA THR A 132 14.12 -9.34 15.29
C THR A 132 13.15 -10.30 15.94
N ASP A 133 12.13 -9.79 16.63
CA ASP A 133 11.11 -10.62 17.24
C ASP A 133 10.36 -11.45 16.18
N ALA A 134 10.21 -12.74 16.45
CA ALA A 134 9.66 -13.75 15.53
C ALA A 134 10.30 -13.82 14.12
N ALA A 135 11.50 -13.26 13.92
CA ALA A 135 12.10 -13.11 12.59
C ALA A 135 12.24 -14.43 11.79
N ALA A 136 12.59 -15.54 12.46
CA ALA A 136 12.70 -16.85 11.80
C ALA A 136 11.34 -17.37 11.31
N LYS A 137 10.29 -17.20 12.12
CA LYS A 137 8.92 -17.62 11.78
C LYS A 137 8.37 -16.78 10.63
N ILE A 138 8.53 -15.46 10.70
CA ILE A 138 8.07 -14.53 9.66
C ILE A 138 8.85 -14.73 8.36
N LYS A 139 10.16 -15.04 8.42
CA LYS A 139 10.91 -15.50 7.24
C LYS A 139 10.23 -16.70 6.60
N GLY A 140 9.88 -17.73 7.38
CA GLY A 140 9.19 -18.92 6.86
C GLY A 140 7.87 -18.57 6.16
N HIS A 141 7.06 -17.69 6.77
CA HIS A 141 5.84 -17.19 6.13
C HIS A 141 6.12 -16.44 4.81
N ALA A 142 7.15 -15.59 4.78
CA ALA A 142 7.51 -14.83 3.59
C ALA A 142 7.91 -15.75 2.42
N GLN A 143 8.73 -16.77 2.70
CA GLN A 143 9.13 -17.76 1.69
C GLN A 143 7.93 -18.57 1.17
N ALA A 144 6.99 -18.93 2.05
CA ALA A 144 5.77 -19.63 1.65
C ALA A 144 4.88 -18.75 0.73
N PHE A 145 4.68 -17.48 1.08
CA PHE A 145 3.93 -16.55 0.23
C PHE A 145 4.62 -16.29 -1.10
N GLU A 146 5.93 -16.08 -1.11
CA GLU A 146 6.70 -15.90 -2.35
C GLU A 146 6.54 -17.13 -3.27
N SER A 147 6.70 -18.34 -2.73
CA SER A 147 6.55 -19.58 -3.49
C SER A 147 5.14 -19.72 -4.07
N ALA A 148 4.10 -19.41 -3.29
CA ALA A 148 2.71 -19.45 -3.75
C ALA A 148 2.43 -18.42 -4.85
N LEU A 149 2.97 -17.19 -4.71
CA LEU A 149 2.82 -16.13 -5.72
C LEU A 149 3.51 -16.50 -7.03
N LEU A 150 4.73 -17.05 -6.96
CA LEU A 150 5.47 -17.52 -8.15
C LEU A 150 4.71 -18.66 -8.84
N ALA A 151 4.20 -19.63 -8.07
CA ALA A 151 3.37 -20.71 -8.62
C ALA A 151 2.08 -20.20 -9.28
N ALA A 152 1.53 -19.07 -8.80
CA ALA A 152 0.38 -18.39 -9.41
C ALA A 152 0.76 -17.48 -10.61
N GLY A 153 2.02 -17.45 -11.03
CA GLY A 153 2.49 -16.69 -12.19
C GLY A 153 2.85 -15.23 -11.91
N TYR A 154 2.93 -14.81 -10.64
CA TYR A 154 3.47 -13.50 -10.26
C TYR A 154 4.97 -13.43 -10.61
N GLY A 155 5.44 -12.30 -11.16
CA GLY A 155 6.84 -12.13 -11.60
C GLY A 155 7.14 -12.56 -13.04
N HIS A 156 6.44 -13.57 -13.59
CA HIS A 156 6.56 -13.93 -15.02
C HIS A 156 5.88 -12.90 -15.94
N ARG A 157 4.80 -12.25 -15.47
CA ARG A 157 4.03 -11.27 -16.25
C ARG A 157 4.68 -9.88 -16.30
N GLU A 158 5.37 -9.45 -15.24
CA GLU A 158 6.09 -8.16 -15.25
C GLU A 158 7.36 -8.22 -16.12
N HIS A 159 8.10 -9.33 -16.11
CA HIS A 159 9.23 -9.49 -17.03
C HIS A 159 8.78 -9.57 -18.49
N ALA A 160 7.68 -10.25 -18.81
CA ALA A 160 7.15 -10.29 -20.18
C ALA A 160 6.64 -8.91 -20.64
N ALA A 161 5.92 -8.18 -19.79
CA ALA A 161 5.42 -6.84 -20.10
C ALA A 161 6.56 -5.81 -20.25
N HIS A 162 7.54 -5.82 -19.35
CA HIS A 162 8.68 -4.90 -19.41
C HIS A 162 9.64 -5.24 -20.56
N THR A 163 9.77 -6.51 -20.94
CA THR A 163 10.53 -6.93 -22.13
C THR A 163 9.80 -6.54 -23.42
N ALA A 164 8.47 -6.67 -23.46
CA ALA A 164 7.67 -6.27 -24.62
C ALA A 164 7.65 -4.74 -24.82
N GLU A 165 7.55 -3.97 -23.73
CA GLU A 165 7.61 -2.50 -23.75
C GLU A 165 8.99 -2.01 -24.23
N LYS A 166 10.07 -2.59 -23.70
CA LYS A 166 11.44 -2.25 -24.09
C LYS A 166 11.79 -2.71 -25.52
N ALA A 167 11.18 -3.81 -25.98
CA ALA A 167 11.30 -4.26 -27.37
C ALA A 167 10.51 -3.37 -28.35
N ALA A 168 9.34 -2.87 -27.94
CA ALA A 168 8.55 -1.92 -28.71
C ALA A 168 9.27 -0.57 -28.84
N GLU A 169 9.90 -0.08 -27.77
CA GLU A 169 10.67 1.17 -27.79
C GLU A 169 11.90 1.07 -28.71
N LYS A 170 12.61 -0.07 -28.68
CA LYS A 170 13.73 -0.35 -29.59
C LYS A 170 13.30 -0.52 -31.07
N ALA A 171 12.09 -1.00 -31.32
CA ALA A 171 11.55 -1.13 -32.68
C ALA A 171 11.16 0.23 -33.29
N VAL A 172 10.81 1.22 -32.46
CA VAL A 172 10.51 2.59 -32.90
C VAL A 172 11.78 3.38 -33.22
N GLU A 173 12.91 3.10 -32.58
CA GLU A 173 14.18 3.80 -32.79
C GLU A 173 14.92 3.37 -34.08
N HIS A 174 14.55 2.23 -34.69
CA HIS A 174 15.20 1.70 -35.91
C HIS A 174 14.42 1.95 -37.21
N VAL A 175 13.54 2.95 -37.24
CA VAL A 175 12.96 3.46 -38.48
C VAL A 175 13.71 4.75 -38.86
N SER A 176 14.71 4.63 -39.73
CA SER A 176 15.34 5.80 -40.37
C SER A 176 14.28 6.63 -41.10
N PRO A 177 14.38 7.97 -41.10
CA PRO A 177 13.37 8.82 -41.70
C PRO A 177 13.35 8.65 -43.22
N VAL A 178 12.20 8.27 -43.77
CA VAL A 178 11.92 8.38 -45.21
C VAL A 178 11.83 9.87 -45.53
N ALA A 179 12.62 10.30 -46.52
CA ALA A 179 12.59 11.65 -47.06
C ALA A 179 11.20 11.98 -47.62
N THR A 180 10.57 13.03 -47.09
CA THR A 180 9.34 13.59 -47.65
C THR A 180 9.71 14.67 -48.66
N GLY A 181 9.47 14.38 -49.93
CA GLY A 181 9.43 15.37 -51.00
C GLY A 181 8.24 16.31 -50.85
N ASP A 182 8.35 17.44 -51.54
CA ASP A 182 7.49 18.61 -51.47
C ASP A 182 5.98 18.33 -51.58
N VAL A 183 5.20 18.88 -50.64
CA VAL A 183 3.75 19.04 -50.74
C VAL A 183 3.44 20.53 -50.49
N PRO A 184 2.65 21.18 -51.36
CA PRO A 184 2.43 22.63 -51.28
C PRO A 184 1.50 23.02 -50.12
N GLU A 185 1.76 24.21 -49.58
CA GLU A 185 1.11 24.82 -48.42
C GLU A 185 -0.36 25.23 -48.70
N PRO A 186 -1.32 24.84 -47.84
CA PRO A 186 -2.65 25.44 -47.78
C PRO A 186 -2.80 26.41 -46.58
N PRO A 187 -3.81 27.31 -46.60
CA PRO A 187 -3.67 28.68 -46.09
C PRO A 187 -3.86 28.83 -44.58
N GLN A 188 -3.25 29.89 -44.05
CA GLN A 188 -3.36 30.32 -42.66
C GLN A 188 -4.80 30.68 -42.27
N SER A 189 -5.25 30.18 -41.11
CA SER A 189 -6.40 30.70 -40.37
C SER A 189 -6.13 30.75 -38.86
N ALA A 190 -6.78 31.71 -38.20
CA ALA A 190 -6.46 32.37 -36.92
C ALA A 190 -6.60 31.47 -35.64
N PRO A 191 -6.20 31.95 -34.44
CA PRO A 191 -5.83 31.08 -33.32
C PRO A 191 -7.02 30.57 -32.50
N ALA A 192 -6.97 29.29 -32.12
CA ALA A 192 -7.91 28.65 -31.19
C ALA A 192 -7.22 28.31 -29.85
N LYS A 193 -7.97 28.53 -28.75
CA LYS A 193 -7.60 28.43 -27.32
C LYS A 193 -7.20 27.01 -26.87
N PRO A 194 -6.44 26.87 -25.75
CA PRO A 194 -6.05 25.56 -25.23
C PRO A 194 -7.22 24.81 -24.57
N GLY A 195 -7.52 23.61 -25.06
CA GLY A 195 -8.47 22.66 -24.47
C GLY A 195 -7.80 21.72 -23.46
N GLY A 196 -8.40 21.60 -22.27
CA GLY A 196 -7.95 20.75 -21.17
C GLY A 196 -8.17 19.25 -21.40
N GLY A 197 -7.24 18.45 -20.87
CA GLY A 197 -7.16 17.00 -21.09
C GLY A 197 -8.27 16.18 -20.42
N ALA A 198 -8.91 15.32 -21.23
CA ALA A 198 -9.89 14.31 -20.79
C ALA A 198 -9.27 12.93 -20.48
N SER A 199 -7.95 12.74 -20.61
CA SER A 199 -7.31 11.42 -20.47
C SER A 199 -7.27 10.87 -19.03
N GLY A 200 -7.48 11.70 -18.00
CA GLY A 200 -7.43 11.26 -16.60
C GLY A 200 -8.75 10.70 -16.04
N ILE A 201 -9.89 10.96 -16.69
CA ILE A 201 -11.21 10.55 -16.21
C ILE A 201 -11.54 9.13 -16.69
N LEU A 202 -11.14 8.78 -17.91
CA LEU A 202 -11.43 7.47 -18.51
C LEU A 202 -10.73 6.31 -17.78
N VAL A 203 -9.48 6.53 -17.33
CA VAL A 203 -8.72 5.53 -16.56
C VAL A 203 -9.33 5.29 -15.16
N LYS A 204 -9.88 6.33 -14.52
CA LYS A 204 -10.52 6.22 -13.20
C LYS A 204 -11.85 5.46 -13.26
N LEU A 205 -12.62 5.62 -14.33
CA LEU A 205 -13.87 4.89 -14.53
C LEU A 205 -13.63 3.40 -14.78
N LEU A 206 -12.55 3.04 -15.47
CA LEU A 206 -12.17 1.64 -15.73
C LEU A 206 -11.77 0.89 -14.45
N VAL A 207 -11.02 1.54 -13.54
CA VAL A 207 -10.65 0.93 -12.25
C VAL A 207 -11.88 0.70 -11.36
N LEU A 208 -12.82 1.64 -11.33
CA LEU A 208 -14.06 1.48 -10.56
C LEU A 208 -14.97 0.37 -11.12
N ALA A 209 -15.05 0.23 -12.45
CA ALA A 209 -15.82 -0.84 -13.08
C ALA A 209 -15.26 -2.24 -12.78
N VAL A 210 -13.93 -2.39 -12.76
CA VAL A 210 -13.27 -3.67 -12.39
C VAL A 210 -13.50 -4.01 -10.92
N LEU A 211 -13.44 -3.03 -10.02
CA LEU A 211 -13.71 -3.26 -8.59
C LEU A 211 -15.19 -3.62 -8.33
N ALA A 212 -16.13 -2.99 -9.04
CA ALA A 212 -17.55 -3.32 -8.95
C ALA A 212 -17.86 -4.73 -9.48
N ALA A 213 -17.23 -5.15 -10.58
CA ALA A 213 -17.38 -6.50 -11.13
C ALA A 213 -16.82 -7.58 -10.18
N LEU A 214 -15.67 -7.32 -9.56
CA LEU A 214 -15.08 -8.24 -8.56
C LEU A 214 -15.92 -8.32 -7.29
N ALA A 215 -16.52 -7.21 -6.84
CA ALA A 215 -17.44 -7.21 -5.70
C ALA A 215 -18.75 -7.95 -6.02
N TRP A 216 -19.29 -7.81 -7.23
CA TRP A 216 -20.48 -8.56 -7.65
C TRP A 216 -20.20 -10.07 -7.75
N LEU A 217 -19.05 -10.49 -8.27
CA LEU A 217 -18.66 -11.90 -8.30
C LEU A 217 -18.42 -12.48 -6.90
N ALA A 218 -17.96 -11.66 -5.95
CA ALA A 218 -17.69 -12.11 -4.58
C ALA A 218 -18.94 -12.12 -3.67
N PHE A 219 -19.96 -11.30 -3.96
CA PHE A 219 -21.09 -11.07 -3.04
C PHE A 219 -22.49 -11.05 -3.68
N GLY A 220 -22.59 -11.19 -5.00
CA GLY A 220 -23.83 -11.00 -5.75
C GLY A 220 -24.52 -12.28 -6.17
N ASN A 221 -25.21 -12.96 -5.25
CA ASN A 221 -26.53 -13.56 -5.55
C ASN A 221 -27.29 -13.94 -4.25
N PRO A 222 -28.03 -13.02 -3.60
CA PRO A 222 -29.05 -13.37 -2.62
C PRO A 222 -30.40 -13.48 -3.34
N GLY A 223 -30.61 -14.52 -4.13
CA GLY A 223 -31.82 -14.63 -4.97
C GLY A 223 -32.30 -16.04 -5.33
N GLY A 224 -31.63 -17.10 -4.88
CA GLY A 224 -32.15 -18.46 -5.01
C GLY A 224 -33.02 -18.83 -3.81
N THR A 225 -34.34 -18.82 -3.98
CA THR A 225 -35.28 -19.51 -3.07
C THR A 225 -35.61 -20.90 -3.66
N PRO A 226 -36.06 -21.84 -2.80
CA PRO A 226 -35.61 -23.23 -2.78
C PRO A 226 -36.10 -24.13 -3.92
#